data_AF-A0A497NZ39-F1
#
_entry.id   AF-A0A497NZ39-F1
#
_cell.length_a   1.000
_cell.length_b   1.000
_cell.length_c   1.000
_cell.angle_alpha   90.00
_cell.angle_beta   90.00
_cell.angle_gamma   90.00
#
_symmetry.space_group_name_H-M   'P 1'
#
loop_
_entity.id
_entity.type
_entity.pdbx_description
1 polymer ?
#
loop_
_entity_poly.entity_id
_entity_poly.type
_entity_poly.pdbx_seq_one_letter_code
_entity_poly.pdbx_strand_id
1 'polypeptide(L)'
;MKKTLLATTVLVTMLAITSLSVSTNVSGAGRKITFNLDVPYHPEAISGFCGAAVAQMWIEYNTGTSVDQWELFYGDPDGPWDGIYMNNPEPGWWTSPQGLEVAMNWYAQPTDPATIADYSYDNPYVAVAYQAISIIFYNQPSAALVWDGDHWMLVKGVVLQLNPMVIKGFYVHDPYGFKEGWGFPTSNVFKTVKAWVKAHFTPITGGGIWGGKWVTVEYYPEATHPTEFVQGFSYTIEIESSRGEPTTFKDVVNEAQRGLRENGLYDSGSFESRLKGAKATSPIRVQSLSENLNDYYIVPFEKGGKISAAAIVDAVTGDFLEAACGPAIATGYLTISSNQAEEIIHGYTGKEITQPPELVWMPCSHSWQPYYPFWLGVTVDGDQIFVDMNGVPFEA
;
A
#
# COMPACT_ATOMS: atom_id res chain seq x y z
N MET A 1 -25.40 18.20 -21.39
CA MET A 1 -24.97 19.59 -21.11
C MET A 1 -24.70 19.89 -19.63
N LYS A 2 -25.55 19.51 -18.66
CA LYS A 2 -25.29 19.78 -17.22
C LYS A 2 -24.08 19.03 -16.65
N LYS A 3 -23.84 17.77 -17.04
CA LYS A 3 -22.71 16.94 -16.56
C LYS A 3 -21.33 17.47 -16.97
N THR A 4 -21.18 17.86 -18.23
CA THR A 4 -19.95 18.48 -18.77
C THR A 4 -19.64 19.81 -18.10
N LEU A 5 -20.67 20.59 -17.72
CA LEU A 5 -20.50 21.85 -17.03
C LEU A 5 -19.96 21.67 -15.61
N LEU A 6 -20.37 20.60 -14.89
CA LEU A 6 -19.92 20.33 -13.53
C LEU A 6 -18.45 19.88 -13.49
N ALA A 7 -18.05 18.95 -14.36
CA ALA A 7 -16.65 18.51 -14.48
C ALA A 7 -15.72 19.68 -14.87
N THR A 8 -16.15 20.51 -15.84
CA THR A 8 -15.40 21.71 -16.23
C THR A 8 -15.36 22.74 -15.11
N THR A 9 -16.44 22.90 -14.34
CA THR A 9 -16.49 23.86 -13.21
C THR A 9 -15.61 23.37 -12.06
N VAL A 10 -15.59 22.09 -11.73
CA VAL A 10 -14.71 21.52 -10.69
C VAL A 10 -13.24 21.62 -11.10
N LEU A 11 -12.90 21.34 -12.37
CA LEU A 11 -11.55 21.52 -12.90
C LEU A 11 -11.12 23.00 -12.87
N VAL A 12 -12.01 23.91 -13.28
CA VAL A 12 -11.79 25.37 -13.23
C VAL A 12 -11.72 25.86 -11.79
N THR A 13 -12.42 25.24 -10.85
CA THR A 13 -12.42 25.61 -9.42
C THR A 13 -11.15 25.09 -8.73
N MET A 14 -10.63 23.92 -9.10
CA MET A 14 -9.29 23.46 -8.67
C MET A 14 -8.17 24.33 -9.25
N LEU A 15 -8.28 24.73 -10.52
CA LEU A 15 -7.37 25.74 -11.11
C LEU A 15 -7.51 27.10 -10.40
N ALA A 16 -8.72 27.48 -10.01
CA ALA A 16 -8.97 28.73 -9.27
C ALA A 16 -8.42 28.69 -7.84
N ILE A 17 -8.64 27.59 -7.09
CA ILE A 17 -8.14 27.41 -5.72
C ILE A 17 -6.61 27.30 -5.72
N THR A 18 -6.00 26.68 -6.73
CA THR A 18 -4.53 26.69 -6.89
C THR A 18 -4.00 28.07 -7.31
N SER A 19 -4.80 28.88 -8.01
CA SER A 19 -4.44 30.27 -8.39
C SER A 19 -4.65 31.32 -7.29
N LEU A 20 -5.53 31.07 -6.32
CA LEU A 20 -5.91 32.04 -5.27
C LEU A 20 -4.98 32.04 -4.04
N SER A 21 -4.03 31.12 -3.94
CA SER A 21 -3.15 31.03 -2.76
C SER A 21 -1.67 31.38 -2.98
N VAL A 22 -1.18 31.63 -4.20
CA VAL A 22 0.23 31.98 -4.40
C VAL A 22 0.43 32.91 -5.60
N SER A 23 0.45 34.22 -5.37
CA SER A 23 1.04 35.18 -6.31
C SER A 23 2.57 35.23 -6.10
N THR A 24 3.29 34.24 -6.62
CA THR A 24 4.71 34.40 -6.95
C THR A 24 4.99 33.71 -8.27
N ASN A 25 5.66 34.43 -9.17
CA ASN A 25 6.14 33.95 -10.46
C ASN A 25 7.22 32.87 -10.27
N VAL A 26 6.82 31.68 -9.82
CA VAL A 26 7.58 30.45 -9.97
C VAL A 26 6.95 29.72 -11.14
N SER A 27 7.70 29.50 -12.21
CA SER A 27 7.28 28.65 -13.32
C SER A 27 6.83 27.29 -12.75
N GLY A 28 5.50 27.08 -12.66
CA GLY A 28 4.88 25.96 -11.95
C GLY A 28 5.00 24.59 -12.62
N ALA A 29 6.04 24.37 -13.42
CA ALA A 29 6.38 23.06 -13.96
C ALA A 29 6.99 22.19 -12.84
N GLY A 30 6.37 21.03 -12.56
CA GLY A 30 6.88 20.09 -11.56
C GLY A 30 6.47 20.40 -10.12
N ARG A 31 5.49 21.29 -9.88
CA ARG A 31 4.90 21.45 -8.55
C ARG A 31 4.24 20.15 -8.13
N LYS A 32 4.53 19.68 -6.92
CA LYS A 32 3.89 18.49 -6.34
C LYS A 32 2.74 18.90 -5.46
N ILE A 33 1.68 18.11 -5.50
CA ILE A 33 0.53 18.23 -4.60
C ILE A 33 0.31 16.86 -3.98
N THR A 34 0.16 16.85 -2.66
CA THR A 34 -0.16 15.66 -1.90
C THR A 34 -1.56 15.81 -1.34
N PHE A 35 -2.42 14.84 -1.64
CA PHE A 35 -3.67 14.62 -0.95
C PHE A 35 -3.46 13.42 -0.03
N ASN A 36 -3.64 13.58 1.27
CA ASN A 36 -3.47 12.51 2.23
C ASN A 36 -4.57 12.60 3.27
N LEU A 37 -5.59 11.75 3.14
CA LEU A 37 -6.75 11.75 4.00
C LEU A 37 -6.35 11.27 5.40
N ASP A 38 -6.94 11.89 6.43
CA ASP A 38 -6.74 11.54 7.83
C ASP A 38 -7.63 10.36 8.24
N VAL A 39 -7.51 9.28 7.48
CA VAL A 39 -8.24 8.03 7.73
C VAL A 39 -7.67 7.38 8.98
N PRO A 40 -8.50 6.98 9.97
CA PRO A 40 -8.01 6.24 11.13
C PRO A 40 -7.43 4.90 10.70
N TYR A 41 -6.39 4.43 11.40
CA TYR A 41 -5.79 3.14 11.11
C TYR A 41 -6.32 2.06 12.05
N HIS A 42 -6.75 0.95 11.48
CA HIS A 42 -7.13 -0.26 12.21
C HIS A 42 -6.40 -1.47 11.61
N PRO A 43 -5.57 -2.19 12.38
CA PRO A 43 -5.04 -3.47 11.94
C PRO A 43 -6.17 -4.52 11.92
N GLU A 44 -6.00 -5.59 11.14
CA GLU A 44 -6.90 -6.73 11.20
C GLU A 44 -6.86 -7.37 12.60
N ALA A 45 -8.04 -7.62 13.17
CA ALA A 45 -8.17 -8.18 14.51
C ALA A 45 -7.74 -9.66 14.55
N ILE A 46 -7.94 -10.38 13.44
CA ILE A 46 -7.54 -11.77 13.25
C ILE A 46 -7.18 -11.97 11.78
N SER A 47 -6.36 -12.98 11.49
CA SER A 47 -6.01 -13.35 10.12
C SER A 47 -7.27 -13.59 9.28
N GLY A 48 -7.33 -12.95 8.11
CA GLY A 48 -8.48 -13.02 7.19
C GLY A 48 -9.50 -11.89 7.36
N PHE A 49 -9.28 -10.98 8.31
CA PHE A 49 -10.16 -9.82 8.55
C PHE A 49 -9.68 -8.54 7.84
N CYS A 50 -8.73 -8.63 6.92
CA CYS A 50 -8.26 -7.48 6.15
C CYS A 50 -9.39 -6.66 5.51
N GLY A 51 -10.43 -7.31 4.96
CA GLY A 51 -11.60 -6.65 4.42
C GLY A 51 -12.45 -5.93 5.47
N ALA A 52 -12.69 -6.56 6.63
CA ALA A 52 -13.41 -5.94 7.74
C ALA A 52 -12.64 -4.75 8.34
N ALA A 53 -11.32 -4.84 8.45
CA ALA A 53 -10.46 -3.75 8.89
C ALA A 53 -10.50 -2.57 7.90
N VAL A 54 -10.46 -2.85 6.59
CA VAL A 54 -10.63 -1.82 5.55
C VAL A 54 -12.00 -1.15 5.63
N ALA A 55 -13.07 -1.93 5.82
CA ALA A 55 -14.41 -1.40 6.05
C ALA A 55 -14.45 -0.50 7.30
N GLN A 56 -13.90 -0.94 8.43
CA GLN A 56 -13.85 -0.17 9.68
C GLN A 56 -13.13 1.17 9.48
N MET A 57 -11.95 1.18 8.86
CA MET A 57 -11.21 2.41 8.56
C MET A 57 -12.01 3.38 7.68
N TRP A 58 -12.66 2.85 6.63
CA TRP A 58 -13.44 3.65 5.70
C TRP A 58 -14.71 4.22 6.34
N ILE A 59 -15.45 3.39 7.10
CA ILE A 59 -16.69 3.77 7.78
C ILE A 59 -16.41 4.82 8.84
N GLU A 60 -15.38 4.62 9.68
CA GLU A 60 -15.05 5.59 10.73
C GLU A 60 -14.62 6.93 10.14
N TYR A 61 -13.85 6.93 9.04
CA TYR A 61 -13.49 8.15 8.34
C TYR A 61 -14.72 8.95 7.87
N ASN A 62 -15.74 8.26 7.34
CA ASN A 62 -16.91 8.91 6.76
C ASN A 62 -18.01 9.26 7.75
N THR A 63 -18.13 8.48 8.83
CA THR A 63 -19.25 8.60 9.79
C THR A 63 -18.81 9.11 11.16
N GLY A 64 -17.51 9.09 11.45
CA GLY A 64 -16.96 9.33 12.80
C GLY A 64 -17.23 8.19 13.79
N THR A 65 -17.80 7.07 13.33
CA THR A 65 -18.15 5.92 14.18
C THR A 65 -17.33 4.69 13.81
N SER A 66 -16.65 4.10 14.79
CA SER A 66 -15.94 2.83 14.62
C SER A 66 -16.89 1.67 14.83
N VAL A 67 -16.86 0.69 13.93
CA VAL A 67 -17.64 -0.56 14.01
C VAL A 67 -16.68 -1.71 14.26
N ASP A 68 -17.05 -2.65 15.13
CA ASP A 68 -16.20 -3.80 15.43
C ASP A 68 -16.02 -4.71 14.21
N GLN A 69 -14.82 -5.24 14.00
CA GLN A 69 -14.53 -6.07 12.82
C GLN A 69 -15.27 -7.41 12.84
N TRP A 70 -15.60 -7.97 14.01
CA TRP A 70 -16.41 -9.17 14.09
C TRP A 70 -17.85 -8.90 13.68
N GLU A 71 -18.42 -7.77 14.09
CA GLU A 71 -19.75 -7.32 13.65
C GLU A 71 -19.77 -7.08 12.14
N LEU A 72 -18.74 -6.41 11.60
CA LEU A 72 -18.61 -6.22 10.15
C LEU A 72 -18.54 -7.57 9.41
N PHE A 73 -17.76 -8.52 9.93
CA PHE A 73 -17.52 -9.79 9.24
C PHE A 73 -18.69 -10.79 9.36
N TYR A 74 -19.19 -11.03 10.57
CA TYR A 74 -20.19 -12.06 10.87
C TYR A 74 -21.62 -11.52 11.05
N GLY A 75 -21.80 -10.21 11.12
CA GLY A 75 -23.08 -9.59 11.41
C GLY A 75 -23.33 -9.35 12.89
N ASP A 76 -24.42 -8.66 13.18
CA ASP A 76 -24.94 -8.49 14.53
C ASP A 76 -25.94 -9.62 14.82
N PRO A 77 -25.69 -10.53 15.78
CA PRO A 77 -26.60 -11.64 16.07
C PRO A 77 -28.00 -11.18 16.51
N ASP A 78 -28.11 -9.97 17.05
CA ASP A 78 -29.38 -9.37 17.49
C ASP A 78 -29.90 -8.30 16.50
N GLY A 79 -29.16 -8.02 15.44
CA GLY A 79 -29.40 -6.95 14.49
C GLY A 79 -29.86 -7.43 13.10
N PRO A 80 -30.29 -6.51 12.23
CA PRO A 80 -30.71 -6.84 10.86
C PRO A 80 -29.53 -6.91 9.86
N TRP A 81 -28.28 -6.85 10.34
CA TRP A 81 -27.06 -6.90 9.52
C TRP A 81 -26.46 -8.31 9.55
N ASP A 82 -26.35 -8.93 8.37
CA ASP A 82 -25.91 -10.34 8.23
C ASP A 82 -24.38 -10.52 8.07
N GLY A 83 -23.60 -9.44 8.05
CA GLY A 83 -22.14 -9.50 7.92
C GLY A 83 -21.64 -9.61 6.48
N ILE A 84 -20.36 -9.26 6.27
CA ILE A 84 -19.65 -9.39 4.99
C ILE A 84 -19.71 -10.84 4.49
N TYR A 85 -19.48 -11.81 5.37
CA TYR A 85 -19.36 -13.22 5.01
C TYR A 85 -20.63 -13.76 4.35
N MET A 86 -21.81 -13.35 4.84
CA MET A 86 -23.11 -13.78 4.30
C MET A 86 -23.48 -13.06 2.99
N ASN A 87 -22.77 -11.99 2.64
CA ASN A 87 -22.98 -11.21 1.42
C ASN A 87 -21.95 -11.52 0.32
N ASN A 88 -21.13 -12.55 0.50
CA ASN A 88 -20.24 -13.03 -0.55
C ASN A 88 -21.04 -13.81 -1.62
N PRO A 89 -20.99 -13.43 -2.91
CA PRO A 89 -21.79 -14.08 -3.96
C PRO A 89 -21.21 -15.43 -4.38
N GLU A 90 -19.93 -15.67 -4.11
CA GLU A 90 -19.21 -16.89 -4.47
C GLU A 90 -18.59 -17.51 -3.20
N PRO A 91 -18.55 -18.85 -3.08
CA PRO A 91 -17.92 -19.51 -1.94
C PRO A 91 -16.39 -19.33 -1.97
N GLY A 92 -15.75 -19.43 -0.80
CA GLY A 92 -14.28 -19.39 -0.66
C GLY A 92 -13.72 -18.00 -0.34
N TRP A 93 -14.53 -16.95 -0.45
CA TRP A 93 -14.16 -15.60 -0.02
C TRP A 93 -14.29 -15.44 1.49
N TRP A 94 -13.26 -14.86 2.11
CA TRP A 94 -13.40 -14.25 3.44
C TRP A 94 -14.15 -12.93 3.31
N THR A 95 -13.64 -12.03 2.46
CA THR A 95 -14.30 -10.78 2.07
C THR A 95 -14.22 -10.61 0.57
N SER A 96 -15.34 -10.84 -0.12
CA SER A 96 -15.45 -10.55 -1.55
C SER A 96 -15.63 -9.04 -1.77
N PRO A 97 -15.39 -8.54 -3.00
CA PRO A 97 -15.66 -7.14 -3.34
C PRO A 97 -17.11 -6.71 -3.06
N GLN A 98 -18.08 -7.55 -3.41
CA GLN A 98 -19.50 -7.27 -3.12
C GLN A 98 -19.80 -7.30 -1.62
N GLY A 99 -19.26 -8.26 -0.87
CA GLY A 99 -19.44 -8.32 0.58
C GLY A 99 -18.93 -7.05 1.27
N LEU A 100 -17.78 -6.54 0.81
CA LEU A 100 -17.21 -5.29 1.29
C LEU A 100 -18.07 -4.07 0.91
N GLU A 101 -18.51 -3.98 -0.35
CA GLU A 101 -19.45 -2.94 -0.82
C GLU A 101 -20.69 -2.87 0.06
N VAL A 102 -21.33 -4.02 0.30
CA VAL A 102 -22.60 -4.09 1.04
C VAL A 102 -22.42 -3.61 2.47
N ALA A 103 -21.34 -4.03 3.14
CA ALA A 103 -21.04 -3.57 4.50
C ALA A 103 -20.81 -2.05 4.55
N MET A 104 -20.03 -1.51 3.61
CA MET A 104 -19.75 -0.08 3.56
C MET A 104 -21.02 0.75 3.29
N ASN A 105 -21.89 0.31 2.37
CA ASN A 105 -23.18 0.98 2.13
C ASN A 105 -24.11 0.93 3.35
N TRP A 106 -24.14 -0.20 4.06
CA TRP A 106 -25.00 -0.40 5.23
C TRP A 106 -24.72 0.63 6.34
N TYR A 107 -23.45 0.79 6.70
CA TYR A 107 -23.05 1.67 7.81
C TYR A 107 -22.90 3.14 7.39
N ALA A 108 -22.46 3.41 6.15
CA ALA A 108 -22.25 4.77 5.70
C ALA A 108 -23.51 5.46 5.18
N GLN A 109 -24.50 4.68 4.72
CA GLN A 109 -25.78 5.14 4.18
C GLN A 109 -25.64 6.37 3.27
N PRO A 110 -24.87 6.26 2.16
CA PRO A 110 -24.71 7.38 1.24
C PRO A 110 -26.09 7.81 0.71
N THR A 111 -26.28 9.13 0.54
CA THR A 111 -27.56 9.68 0.07
C THR A 111 -27.63 9.63 -1.45
N ASP A 112 -28.74 9.11 -1.99
CA ASP A 112 -29.00 9.04 -3.44
C ASP A 112 -28.69 10.39 -4.13
N PRO A 113 -27.89 10.39 -5.22
CA PRO A 113 -27.44 9.25 -6.03
C PRO A 113 -26.09 8.66 -5.64
N ALA A 114 -25.56 8.99 -4.46
CA ALA A 114 -24.28 8.45 -4.03
C ALA A 114 -24.38 6.97 -3.69
N THR A 115 -23.42 6.18 -4.18
CA THR A 115 -23.30 4.76 -3.90
C THR A 115 -21.86 4.41 -3.60
N ILE A 116 -21.67 3.37 -2.79
CA ILE A 116 -20.40 2.64 -2.73
C ILE A 116 -20.60 1.43 -3.62
N ALA A 117 -19.62 1.12 -4.47
CA ALA A 117 -19.71 -0.01 -5.39
C ALA A 117 -18.37 -0.69 -5.59
N ASP A 118 -18.40 -1.99 -5.86
CA ASP A 118 -17.26 -2.72 -6.38
C ASP A 118 -17.06 -2.44 -7.88
N TYR A 119 -15.80 -2.23 -8.27
CA TYR A 119 -15.42 -1.94 -9.64
C TYR A 119 -14.32 -2.89 -10.07
N SER A 120 -14.50 -3.46 -11.26
CA SER A 120 -13.50 -4.31 -11.91
C SER A 120 -12.95 -3.64 -13.17
N TYR A 121 -11.65 -3.76 -13.35
CA TYR A 121 -10.93 -3.10 -14.44
C TYR A 121 -10.15 -4.13 -15.24
N ASP A 122 -10.07 -3.92 -16.56
CA ASP A 122 -9.19 -4.66 -17.48
C ASP A 122 -7.78 -4.05 -17.57
N ASN A 123 -7.58 -2.88 -16.96
CA ASN A 123 -6.34 -2.14 -17.01
C ASN A 123 -6.07 -1.51 -15.63
N PRO A 124 -4.96 -1.84 -14.96
CA PRO A 124 -4.65 -1.32 -13.64
C PRO A 124 -4.50 0.20 -13.63
N TYR A 125 -4.05 0.78 -14.75
CA TYR A 125 -3.83 2.21 -14.88
C TYR A 125 -5.12 3.02 -14.96
N VAL A 126 -6.22 2.39 -15.37
CA VAL A 126 -7.56 2.99 -15.28
C VAL A 126 -8.00 3.00 -13.81
N ALA A 127 -7.87 1.87 -13.13
CA ALA A 127 -8.16 1.76 -11.70
C ALA A 127 -7.35 2.77 -10.86
N VAL A 128 -6.04 2.90 -11.10
CA VAL A 128 -5.17 3.93 -10.48
C VAL A 128 -5.72 5.34 -10.67
N ALA A 129 -6.22 5.68 -11.86
CA ALA A 129 -6.79 6.99 -12.10
C ALA A 129 -8.06 7.21 -11.27
N TYR A 130 -8.90 6.18 -11.12
CA TYR A 130 -10.13 6.25 -10.33
C TYR A 130 -9.88 6.31 -8.82
N GLN A 131 -8.89 5.57 -8.31
CA GLN A 131 -8.40 5.70 -6.94
C GLN A 131 -7.97 7.15 -6.64
N ALA A 132 -7.22 7.76 -7.57
CA ALA A 132 -6.81 9.16 -7.45
C ALA A 132 -8.02 10.12 -7.52
N ILE A 133 -8.96 9.90 -8.45
CA ILE A 133 -10.18 10.71 -8.59
C ILE A 133 -11.01 10.69 -7.30
N SER A 134 -11.20 9.50 -6.71
CA SER A 134 -11.91 9.31 -5.44
C SER A 134 -11.34 10.21 -4.34
N ILE A 135 -10.01 10.22 -4.21
CA ILE A 135 -9.32 11.02 -3.20
C ILE A 135 -9.39 12.52 -3.52
N ILE A 136 -9.09 12.90 -4.76
CA ILE A 136 -8.94 14.32 -5.16
C ILE A 136 -10.28 15.05 -5.19
N PHE A 137 -11.29 14.43 -5.80
CA PHE A 137 -12.56 15.09 -6.10
C PHE A 137 -13.66 14.79 -5.10
N TYR A 138 -13.63 13.61 -4.48
CA TYR A 138 -14.66 13.19 -3.54
C TYR A 138 -14.18 13.16 -2.09
N ASN A 139 -12.86 13.34 -1.86
CA ASN A 139 -12.27 13.24 -0.53
C ASN A 139 -12.62 11.89 0.11
N GLN A 140 -12.54 10.82 -0.69
CA GLN A 140 -12.90 9.46 -0.30
C GLN A 140 -11.73 8.50 -0.51
N PRO A 141 -11.37 7.67 0.49
CA PRO A 141 -10.39 6.62 0.29
C PRO A 141 -10.98 5.49 -0.57
N SER A 142 -10.12 4.73 -1.24
CA SER A 142 -10.49 3.61 -2.12
C SER A 142 -9.95 2.31 -1.56
N ALA A 143 -10.82 1.31 -1.38
CA ALA A 143 -10.38 -0.04 -1.03
C ALA A 143 -9.89 -0.75 -2.29
N ALA A 144 -8.77 -1.45 -2.19
CA ALA A 144 -8.17 -2.18 -3.30
C ALA A 144 -7.89 -3.62 -2.88
N LEU A 145 -8.31 -4.56 -3.73
CA LEU A 145 -7.96 -5.96 -3.57
C LEU A 145 -6.61 -6.20 -4.26
N VAL A 146 -5.65 -6.71 -3.50
CA VAL A 146 -4.24 -6.84 -3.88
C VAL A 146 -3.79 -8.31 -3.81
N TRP A 147 -2.59 -8.59 -4.35
CA TRP A 147 -1.96 -9.91 -4.35
C TRP A 147 -2.92 -11.01 -4.78
N ASP A 148 -3.36 -10.91 -6.02
CA ASP A 148 -4.09 -11.97 -6.71
C ASP A 148 -5.45 -12.31 -6.10
N GLY A 149 -5.98 -11.41 -5.26
CA GLY A 149 -7.28 -11.56 -4.60
C GLY A 149 -7.21 -11.89 -3.11
N ASP A 150 -6.01 -12.00 -2.53
CA ASP A 150 -5.84 -12.55 -1.18
C ASP A 150 -5.96 -11.51 -0.06
N HIS A 151 -5.81 -10.22 -0.36
CA HIS A 151 -5.73 -9.19 0.68
C HIS A 151 -6.36 -7.87 0.29
N TRP A 152 -6.91 -7.16 1.28
CA TRP A 152 -7.48 -5.82 1.11
C TRP A 152 -6.54 -4.75 1.67
N MET A 153 -6.33 -3.68 0.93
CA MET A 153 -5.64 -2.46 1.38
C MET A 153 -6.51 -1.23 1.14
N LEU A 154 -6.31 -0.17 1.94
CA LEU A 154 -7.04 1.08 1.78
C LEU A 154 -6.12 2.20 1.26
N VAL A 155 -6.38 2.64 0.04
CA VAL A 155 -5.71 3.77 -0.60
C VAL A 155 -6.30 5.08 -0.09
N LYS A 156 -5.54 5.83 0.69
CA LYS A 156 -6.02 7.02 1.42
C LYS A 156 -5.40 8.34 0.97
N GLY A 157 -4.45 8.30 0.05
CA GLY A 157 -3.79 9.51 -0.41
C GLY A 157 -3.10 9.30 -1.73
N VAL A 158 -2.84 10.39 -2.43
CA VAL A 158 -2.18 10.41 -3.74
C VAL A 158 -1.18 11.56 -3.81
N VAL A 159 -0.03 11.29 -4.43
CA VAL A 159 0.96 12.31 -4.80
C VAL A 159 0.85 12.58 -6.30
N LEU A 160 0.63 13.84 -6.65
CA LEU A 160 0.56 14.34 -8.01
C LEU A 160 1.74 15.25 -8.31
N GLN A 161 2.28 15.14 -9.52
CA GLN A 161 3.06 16.21 -10.14
C GLN A 161 2.14 16.99 -11.08
N LEU A 162 2.20 18.31 -11.09
CA LEU A 162 1.44 19.16 -12.02
C LEU A 162 2.29 19.61 -13.22
N ASN A 163 1.61 19.84 -14.35
CA ASN A 163 2.14 20.38 -15.61
C ASN A 163 3.34 19.57 -16.18
N PRO A 164 3.12 18.38 -16.78
CA PRO A 164 1.83 17.68 -16.93
C PRO A 164 1.38 17.03 -15.62
N MET A 165 0.11 16.69 -15.54
CA MET A 165 -0.44 15.99 -14.38
C MET A 165 -0.01 14.52 -14.40
N VAL A 166 0.80 14.12 -13.41
CA VAL A 166 1.33 12.77 -13.25
C VAL A 166 0.92 12.22 -11.90
N ILE A 167 0.31 11.04 -11.87
CA ILE A 167 0.10 10.29 -10.63
C ILE A 167 1.41 9.60 -10.29
N LYS A 168 2.07 10.04 -9.20
CA LYS A 168 3.39 9.54 -8.78
C LYS A 168 3.27 8.30 -7.90
N GLY A 169 2.24 8.26 -7.04
CA GLY A 169 2.01 7.16 -6.12
C GLY A 169 0.92 7.43 -5.11
N PHE A 170 0.75 6.49 -4.18
CA PHE A 170 -0.33 6.46 -3.21
C PHE A 170 0.19 6.33 -1.78
N TYR A 171 -0.55 6.94 -0.84
CA TYR A 171 -0.51 6.56 0.56
C TYR A 171 -1.53 5.45 0.80
N VAL A 172 -1.10 4.39 1.48
CA VAL A 172 -1.93 3.20 1.73
C VAL A 172 -1.90 2.82 3.20
N HIS A 173 -3.04 2.39 3.72
CA HIS A 173 -3.15 1.60 4.94
C HIS A 173 -3.22 0.14 4.55
N ASP A 174 -2.26 -0.63 5.04
CA ASP A 174 -2.28 -2.08 4.98
C ASP A 174 -2.82 -2.60 6.33
N PRO A 175 -4.00 -3.24 6.37
CA PRO A 175 -4.55 -3.74 7.62
C PRO A 175 -3.78 -4.96 8.15
N TYR A 176 -2.92 -5.62 7.37
CA TYR A 176 -2.14 -6.74 7.88
C TYR A 176 -1.26 -6.21 9.02
N GLY A 177 -1.69 -6.54 10.24
CA GLY A 177 -1.25 -5.86 11.43
C GLY A 177 0.25 -5.99 11.62
N PHE A 178 0.87 -4.90 12.07
CA PHE A 178 2.14 -4.99 12.74
C PHE A 178 1.99 -5.96 13.92
N LYS A 179 2.56 -7.15 13.82
CA LYS A 179 2.71 -8.03 14.98
C LYS A 179 3.64 -7.31 15.96
N GLU A 180 3.17 -7.06 17.18
CA GLU A 180 3.98 -6.43 18.23
C GLU A 180 5.34 -7.13 18.32
N GLY A 181 6.42 -6.38 18.19
CA GLY A 181 7.79 -6.90 18.22
C GLY A 181 8.53 -6.91 16.88
N TRP A 182 7.83 -6.85 15.74
CA TRP A 182 8.45 -6.92 14.40
C TRP A 182 9.20 -5.63 13.98
N GLY A 183 9.32 -4.67 14.90
CA GLY A 183 10.03 -3.41 14.76
C GLY A 183 9.93 -2.72 13.40
N PHE A 184 8.92 -1.86 13.18
CA PHE A 184 8.88 -0.89 12.06
C PHE A 184 8.76 -1.50 10.64
N PRO A 185 7.93 -0.97 9.70
CA PRO A 185 7.17 0.30 9.70
C PRO A 185 5.74 0.18 10.23
N THR A 186 4.97 1.27 10.15
CA THR A 186 3.54 1.31 10.55
C THR A 186 2.61 1.48 9.36
N SER A 187 1.32 1.70 9.65
CA SER A 187 0.24 2.03 8.74
C SER A 187 0.51 3.09 7.67
N ASN A 188 1.50 3.97 7.84
CA ASN A 188 1.79 5.02 6.87
C ASN A 188 2.84 4.58 5.84
N VAL A 189 2.36 3.95 4.77
CA VAL A 189 3.16 3.51 3.63
C VAL A 189 2.85 4.37 2.41
N PHE A 190 3.89 4.79 1.69
CA PHE A 190 3.81 5.39 0.36
C PHE A 190 4.34 4.40 -0.68
N LYS A 191 3.58 4.19 -1.76
CA LYS A 191 3.97 3.33 -2.88
C LYS A 191 3.93 4.13 -4.17
N THR A 192 4.99 4.10 -4.97
CA THR A 192 4.94 4.66 -6.33
C THR A 192 3.91 3.91 -7.18
N VAL A 193 3.37 4.52 -8.24
CA VAL A 193 2.43 3.79 -9.12
C VAL A 193 3.09 2.55 -9.73
N LYS A 194 4.38 2.64 -10.09
CA LYS A 194 5.17 1.51 -10.53
C LYS A 194 5.14 0.36 -9.52
N ALA A 195 5.51 0.62 -8.27
CA ALA A 195 5.49 -0.40 -7.22
C ALA A 195 4.07 -0.93 -6.97
N TRP A 196 3.08 -0.04 -6.91
CA TRP A 196 1.68 -0.37 -6.70
C TRP A 196 1.17 -1.36 -7.74
N VAL A 197 1.24 -1.01 -9.02
CA VAL A 197 0.70 -1.83 -10.12
C VAL A 197 1.52 -3.09 -10.34
N LYS A 198 2.84 -3.03 -10.18
CA LYS A 198 3.72 -4.17 -10.46
C LYS A 198 3.63 -5.23 -9.36
N ALA A 199 3.71 -4.84 -8.08
CA ALA A 199 3.96 -5.75 -6.97
C ALA A 199 2.80 -5.94 -5.98
N HIS A 200 1.78 -5.08 -6.02
CA HIS A 200 0.69 -5.12 -5.04
C HIS A 200 -0.66 -5.30 -5.71
N PHE A 201 -1.07 -4.33 -6.51
CA PHE A 201 -2.36 -4.30 -7.16
C PHE A 201 -2.33 -5.14 -8.44
N THR A 202 -2.28 -6.46 -8.25
CA THR A 202 -2.29 -7.48 -9.29
C THR A 202 -3.72 -7.94 -9.56
N PRO A 203 -4.02 -8.49 -10.76
CA PRO A 203 -5.36 -8.96 -11.07
C PRO A 203 -5.68 -10.21 -10.26
N ILE A 204 -6.96 -10.39 -9.89
CA ILE A 204 -7.41 -11.57 -9.14
C ILE A 204 -7.10 -12.85 -9.94
N THR A 205 -6.48 -13.83 -9.29
CA THR A 205 -6.26 -15.14 -9.89
C THR A 205 -7.50 -16.02 -9.71
N GLY A 206 -7.75 -16.91 -10.67
CA GLY A 206 -8.91 -17.80 -10.65
C GLY A 206 -10.07 -17.35 -11.54
N GLY A 207 -11.21 -18.03 -11.37
CA GLY A 207 -12.44 -17.78 -12.12
C GLY A 207 -13.37 -16.78 -11.42
N GLY A 208 -14.66 -16.81 -11.79
CA GLY A 208 -15.68 -15.95 -11.18
C GLY A 208 -15.82 -14.59 -11.84
N ILE A 209 -16.69 -13.76 -11.27
CA ILE A 209 -17.06 -12.47 -11.87
C ILE A 209 -15.93 -11.43 -11.87
N TRP A 210 -14.90 -11.61 -11.03
CA TRP A 210 -13.74 -10.73 -10.94
C TRP A 210 -12.43 -11.36 -11.43
N GLY A 211 -12.44 -12.62 -11.88
CA GLY A 211 -11.25 -13.33 -12.33
C GLY A 211 -10.51 -12.58 -13.45
N GLY A 212 -9.20 -12.36 -13.27
CA GLY A 212 -8.35 -11.63 -14.20
C GLY A 212 -8.54 -10.11 -14.19
N LYS A 213 -9.25 -9.56 -13.21
CA LYS A 213 -9.51 -8.12 -13.08
C LYS A 213 -8.75 -7.51 -11.90
N TRP A 214 -8.45 -6.23 -12.03
CA TRP A 214 -8.08 -5.38 -10.90
C TRP A 214 -9.38 -4.90 -10.24
N VAL A 215 -9.48 -4.96 -8.91
CA VAL A 215 -10.74 -4.65 -8.22
C VAL A 215 -10.57 -3.62 -7.12
N THR A 216 -11.47 -2.65 -7.09
CA THR A 216 -11.60 -1.67 -6.01
C THR A 216 -13.04 -1.61 -5.48
N VAL A 217 -13.21 -1.11 -4.25
CA VAL A 217 -14.52 -0.71 -3.70
C VAL A 217 -14.46 0.77 -3.36
N GLU A 218 -15.32 1.55 -3.98
CA GLU A 218 -15.18 3.01 -4.05
C GLU A 218 -16.53 3.74 -3.95
N TYR A 219 -16.50 4.94 -3.38
CA TYR A 219 -17.65 5.84 -3.33
C TYR A 219 -17.75 6.69 -4.60
N TYR A 220 -18.96 6.80 -5.16
CA TYR A 220 -19.27 7.71 -6.25
C TYR A 220 -20.58 8.44 -6.02
N PRO A 221 -20.63 9.77 -6.18
CA PRO A 221 -21.84 10.55 -5.91
C PRO A 221 -22.96 10.42 -6.96
N GLU A 222 -22.71 9.84 -8.14
CA GLU A 222 -23.68 9.79 -9.25
C GLU A 222 -24.17 8.37 -9.63
N ALA A 223 -24.00 7.36 -8.77
CA ALA A 223 -24.31 5.94 -9.00
C ALA A 223 -23.64 5.27 -10.22
N THR A 224 -23.08 6.05 -11.13
CA THR A 224 -22.35 5.58 -12.30
C THR A 224 -20.94 6.11 -12.26
N HIS A 225 -20.00 5.17 -12.27
CA HIS A 225 -18.60 5.42 -12.49
C HIS A 225 -18.39 6.23 -13.77
N PRO A 226 -17.86 7.45 -13.69
CA PRO A 226 -17.86 8.32 -14.85
C PRO A 226 -16.72 7.93 -15.79
N THR A 227 -16.97 7.00 -16.71
CA THR A 227 -16.06 6.67 -17.82
C THR A 227 -15.66 7.92 -18.62
N GLU A 228 -16.56 8.91 -18.68
CA GLU A 228 -16.33 10.22 -19.30
C GLU A 228 -15.22 11.04 -18.59
N PHE A 229 -15.03 10.88 -17.28
CA PHE A 229 -14.03 11.66 -16.55
C PHE A 229 -12.62 11.25 -16.96
N VAL A 230 -12.32 9.96 -17.02
CA VAL A 230 -10.99 9.46 -17.43
C VAL A 230 -10.68 9.82 -18.88
N GLN A 231 -11.66 9.80 -19.77
CA GLN A 231 -11.47 10.22 -21.16
C GLN A 231 -11.15 11.72 -21.31
N GLY A 232 -11.64 12.56 -20.39
CA GLY A 232 -11.33 14.00 -20.34
C GLY A 232 -10.06 14.34 -19.55
N PHE A 233 -9.54 13.41 -18.75
CA PHE A 233 -8.37 13.62 -17.90
C PHE A 233 -7.11 13.25 -18.68
N SER A 234 -6.35 14.24 -19.15
CA SER A 234 -5.01 14.00 -19.70
C SER A 234 -4.03 13.78 -18.54
N TYR A 235 -3.88 12.53 -18.10
CA TYR A 235 -2.88 12.14 -17.12
C TYR A 235 -1.81 11.26 -17.76
N THR A 236 -0.61 11.32 -17.19
CA THR A 236 0.43 10.32 -17.44
C THR A 236 0.68 9.55 -16.16
N ILE A 237 1.01 8.27 -16.30
CA ILE A 237 1.50 7.46 -15.20
C ILE A 237 3.00 7.32 -15.37
N GLU A 238 3.73 7.49 -14.28
CA GLU A 238 5.16 7.21 -14.26
C GLU A 238 5.37 5.70 -14.14
N ILE A 239 5.65 5.05 -15.27
CA ILE A 239 5.77 3.60 -15.35
C ILE A 239 7.24 3.16 -15.25
N GLU A 240 8.18 3.93 -15.79
CA GLU A 240 9.60 3.57 -15.81
C GLU A 240 10.53 4.78 -15.67
N SER A 241 11.59 4.63 -14.88
CA SER A 241 12.84 5.35 -15.11
C SER A 241 13.96 4.33 -15.30
N SER A 242 14.64 4.32 -16.45
CA SER A 242 15.81 3.46 -16.63
C SER A 242 17.03 4.18 -16.08
N ARG A 243 17.28 4.05 -14.77
CA ARG A 243 18.49 4.60 -14.14
C ARG A 243 19.66 3.64 -14.14
N GLY A 244 19.36 2.36 -14.32
CA GLY A 244 20.33 1.28 -14.35
C GLY A 244 20.62 0.74 -12.96
N GLU A 245 21.25 -0.42 -12.92
CA GLU A 245 21.59 -1.12 -11.69
C GLU A 245 22.49 -0.25 -10.79
N PRO A 246 22.12 -0.06 -9.50
CA PRO A 246 22.98 0.64 -8.55
C PRO A 246 24.31 -0.10 -8.39
N THR A 247 25.42 0.56 -8.74
CA THR A 247 26.74 -0.08 -8.66
C THR A 247 27.34 -0.08 -7.25
N THR A 248 26.82 0.76 -6.35
CA THR A 248 27.31 0.91 -4.98
C THR A 248 26.17 1.16 -4.00
N PHE A 249 26.39 0.85 -2.70
CA PHE A 249 25.45 1.23 -1.65
C PHE A 249 25.24 2.74 -1.53
N LYS A 250 26.21 3.56 -1.95
CA LYS A 250 26.05 5.01 -2.00
C LYS A 250 25.00 5.40 -3.05
N ASP A 251 24.97 4.73 -4.20
CA ASP A 251 23.98 4.96 -5.24
C ASP A 251 22.57 4.62 -4.74
N VAL A 252 22.43 3.48 -4.05
CA VAL A 252 21.17 3.06 -3.42
C VAL A 252 20.66 4.09 -2.41
N VAL A 253 21.53 4.58 -1.50
CA VAL A 253 21.16 5.62 -0.53
C VAL A 253 20.76 6.93 -1.24
N ASN A 254 21.50 7.34 -2.27
CA ASN A 254 21.19 8.53 -3.05
C ASN A 254 19.80 8.41 -3.69
N GLU A 255 19.45 7.25 -4.25
CA GLU A 255 18.15 7.03 -4.88
C GLU A 255 17.01 6.91 -3.90
N ALA A 256 17.20 6.28 -2.74
CA ALA A 256 16.22 6.35 -1.66
C ALA A 256 15.94 7.81 -1.26
N GLN A 257 16.97 8.59 -0.97
CA GLN A 257 16.81 9.99 -0.56
C GLN A 257 16.21 10.86 -1.66
N ARG A 258 16.61 10.65 -2.92
CA ARG A 258 16.06 11.36 -4.07
C ARG A 258 14.59 11.00 -4.25
N GLY A 259 14.22 9.72 -4.23
CA GLY A 259 12.84 9.26 -4.35
C GLY A 259 11.93 9.84 -3.26
N LEU A 260 12.39 9.88 -2.01
CA LEU A 260 11.70 10.54 -0.90
C LEU A 260 11.45 12.04 -1.19
N ARG A 261 12.45 12.77 -1.71
CA ARG A 261 12.30 14.20 -2.12
C ARG A 261 11.41 14.36 -3.35
N GLU A 262 11.59 13.50 -4.34
CA GLU A 262 10.86 13.54 -5.60
C GLU A 262 9.37 13.22 -5.43
N ASN A 263 9.00 12.47 -4.40
CA ASN A 263 7.61 12.21 -4.03
C ASN A 263 7.09 13.14 -2.91
N GLY A 264 7.85 14.18 -2.53
CA GLY A 264 7.42 15.16 -1.53
C GLY A 264 7.28 14.61 -0.11
N LEU A 265 7.89 13.45 0.19
CA LEU A 265 7.70 12.77 1.47
C LEU A 265 8.39 13.51 2.61
N TYR A 266 9.50 14.20 2.36
CA TYR A 266 10.14 15.08 3.35
C TYR A 266 9.25 16.23 3.83
N ASP A 267 8.27 16.64 3.02
CA ASP A 267 7.37 17.77 3.29
C ASP A 267 5.94 17.30 3.63
N SER A 268 5.71 15.98 3.69
CA SER A 268 4.40 15.42 4.01
C SER A 268 4.28 15.19 5.52
N GLY A 269 3.21 15.65 6.16
CA GLY A 269 3.10 15.66 7.63
C GLY A 269 3.38 14.31 8.32
N SER A 270 2.95 13.19 7.72
CA SER A 270 3.20 11.85 8.26
C SER A 270 4.68 11.45 8.22
N PHE A 271 5.41 11.80 7.15
CA PHE A 271 6.83 11.46 6.99
C PHE A 271 7.79 12.54 7.49
N GLU A 272 7.45 13.83 7.42
CA GLU A 272 8.35 14.96 7.76
C GLU A 272 8.91 14.77 9.17
N SER A 273 8.04 14.56 10.16
CA SER A 273 8.45 14.40 11.55
C SER A 273 9.42 13.23 11.77
N ARG A 274 9.34 12.21 10.92
CA ARG A 274 10.16 11.00 10.95
C ARG A 274 11.48 11.18 10.22
N LEU A 275 11.44 11.72 9.01
CA LEU A 275 12.60 11.93 8.14
C LEU A 275 13.47 13.12 8.55
N LYS A 276 12.91 14.15 9.18
CA LYS A 276 13.65 15.37 9.55
C LYS A 276 14.72 15.06 10.59
N GLY A 277 15.98 15.20 10.17
CA GLY A 277 17.16 14.87 10.98
C GLY A 277 17.51 13.38 11.03
N ALA A 278 16.75 12.52 10.34
CA ALA A 278 17.11 11.13 10.19
C ALA A 278 18.26 10.96 9.20
N LYS A 279 19.13 9.97 9.43
CA LYS A 279 20.25 9.62 8.55
C LYS A 279 19.99 8.24 7.96
N ALA A 280 20.19 8.10 6.66
CA ALA A 280 20.18 6.79 6.02
C ALA A 280 21.30 5.92 6.61
N THR A 281 21.00 4.66 6.89
CA THR A 281 21.99 3.64 7.30
C THR A 281 22.40 2.78 6.11
N SER A 282 23.21 1.75 6.35
CA SER A 282 23.63 0.81 5.30
C SER A 282 22.42 0.13 4.64
N PRO A 283 22.31 0.15 3.31
CA PRO A 283 21.29 -0.62 2.60
C PRO A 283 21.37 -2.12 2.90
N ILE A 284 20.22 -2.76 2.95
CA ILE A 284 20.04 -4.19 3.17
C ILE A 284 19.50 -4.78 1.87
N ARG A 285 20.25 -5.69 1.23
CA ARG A 285 19.78 -6.38 0.03
C ARG A 285 18.81 -7.49 0.43
N VAL A 286 17.73 -7.60 -0.33
CA VAL A 286 16.73 -8.67 -0.22
C VAL A 286 16.52 -9.26 -1.61
N GLN A 287 16.62 -10.58 -1.70
CA GLN A 287 16.24 -11.30 -2.91
C GLN A 287 14.72 -11.46 -2.95
N SER A 288 14.08 -11.08 -4.06
CA SER A 288 12.65 -11.32 -4.19
C SER A 288 12.40 -12.75 -4.68
N LEU A 289 11.46 -13.44 -4.02
CA LEU A 289 10.90 -14.71 -4.47
C LEU A 289 9.59 -14.52 -5.24
N SER A 290 9.10 -13.28 -5.34
CA SER A 290 7.90 -12.94 -6.11
C SER A 290 8.27 -12.68 -7.57
N GLU A 291 7.51 -13.24 -8.50
CA GLU A 291 7.70 -12.97 -9.94
C GLU A 291 7.42 -11.51 -10.31
N ASN A 292 6.68 -10.80 -9.45
CA ASN A 292 6.21 -9.44 -9.66
C ASN A 292 7.15 -8.36 -9.11
N LEU A 293 8.20 -8.75 -8.39
CA LEU A 293 9.15 -7.82 -7.78
C LEU A 293 10.58 -8.26 -8.10
N ASN A 294 11.44 -7.30 -8.46
CA ASN A 294 12.86 -7.59 -8.60
C ASN A 294 13.49 -7.72 -7.20
N ASP A 295 14.72 -8.22 -7.13
CA ASP A 295 15.56 -7.97 -5.96
C ASP A 295 15.56 -6.48 -5.61
N TYR A 296 15.69 -6.18 -4.33
CA TYR A 296 15.59 -4.81 -3.86
C TYR A 296 16.50 -4.55 -2.67
N TYR A 297 16.69 -3.27 -2.39
CA TYR A 297 17.35 -2.79 -1.20
C TYR A 297 16.34 -2.11 -0.29
N ILE A 298 16.41 -2.45 1.00
CA ILE A 298 15.82 -1.65 2.06
C ILE A 298 16.86 -0.66 2.56
N VAL A 299 16.51 0.63 2.61
CA VAL A 299 17.35 1.71 3.14
C VAL A 299 16.70 2.24 4.41
N PRO A 300 17.16 1.83 5.60
CA PRO A 300 16.64 2.35 6.86
C PRO A 300 17.11 3.79 7.11
N PHE A 301 16.29 4.57 7.81
CA PHE A 301 16.57 5.94 8.23
C PHE A 301 16.50 6.04 9.74
N GLU A 302 17.65 6.30 10.37
CA GLU A 302 17.81 6.37 11.81
C GLU A 302 17.71 7.81 12.33
N LYS A 303 16.93 8.01 13.38
CA LYS A 303 16.80 9.27 14.11
C LYS A 303 16.92 9.01 15.62
N GLY A 304 17.97 9.55 16.23
CA GLY A 304 18.21 9.37 17.67
C GLY A 304 18.50 7.92 18.06
N GLY A 305 19.28 7.19 17.26
CA GLY A 305 19.61 5.79 17.53
C GLY A 305 18.48 4.80 17.24
N LYS A 306 17.40 5.23 16.58
CA LYS A 306 16.24 4.39 16.27
C LYS A 306 15.79 4.54 14.83
N ILE A 307 15.37 3.45 14.19
CA ILE A 307 14.79 3.46 12.84
C ILE A 307 13.44 4.20 12.88
N SER A 308 13.28 5.16 11.97
CA SER A 308 12.15 6.09 11.91
C SER A 308 11.46 6.13 10.55
N ALA A 309 12.15 5.68 9.49
CA ALA A 309 11.64 5.46 8.14
C ALA A 309 12.44 4.35 7.46
N ALA A 310 11.88 3.75 6.43
CA ALA A 310 12.57 2.86 5.51
C ALA A 310 12.10 3.17 4.09
N ALA A 311 13.01 3.04 3.13
CA ALA A 311 12.71 3.17 1.70
C ALA A 311 13.14 1.90 0.97
N ILE A 312 12.42 1.54 -0.08
CA ILE A 312 12.76 0.43 -0.97
C ILE A 312 13.25 0.98 -2.30
N VAL A 313 14.38 0.45 -2.76
CA VAL A 313 14.98 0.75 -4.06
C VAL A 313 15.13 -0.55 -4.84
N ASP A 314 14.65 -0.57 -6.08
CA ASP A 314 14.81 -1.68 -7.02
C ASP A 314 16.30 -1.93 -7.26
N ALA A 315 16.78 -3.15 -7.00
CA ALA A 315 18.18 -3.49 -7.13
C ALA A 315 18.62 -3.62 -8.60
N VAL A 316 17.68 -3.78 -9.55
CA VAL A 316 17.97 -3.94 -10.98
C VAL A 316 17.88 -2.60 -11.70
N THR A 317 16.87 -1.79 -11.42
CA THR A 317 16.64 -0.52 -12.14
C THR A 317 17.15 0.72 -11.41
N GLY A 318 17.44 0.60 -10.10
CA GLY A 318 17.82 1.71 -9.24
C GLY A 318 16.67 2.65 -8.87
N ASP A 319 15.43 2.25 -9.17
CA ASP A 319 14.26 3.08 -8.92
C ASP A 319 13.83 3.03 -7.46
N PHE A 320 13.48 4.19 -6.91
CA PHE A 320 12.72 4.25 -5.68
C PHE A 320 11.32 3.66 -5.90
N LEU A 321 10.95 2.67 -5.08
CA LEU A 321 9.68 1.94 -5.21
C LEU A 321 8.66 2.42 -4.18
N GLU A 322 9.05 2.44 -2.92
CA GLU A 322 8.16 2.74 -1.81
C GLU A 322 8.92 3.23 -0.57
N ALA A 323 8.19 3.82 0.37
CA ALA A 323 8.70 4.14 1.68
C ALA A 323 7.63 3.94 2.74
N ALA A 324 8.06 3.66 3.96
CA ALA A 324 7.18 3.52 5.08
C ALA A 324 7.74 4.24 6.30
N CYS A 325 6.85 4.83 7.10
CA CYS A 325 7.22 5.56 8.31
C CYS A 325 6.47 5.04 9.55
N GLY A 326 6.93 5.38 10.76
CA GLY A 326 6.37 4.86 12.01
C GLY A 326 7.03 5.45 13.28
N PRO A 327 6.54 5.12 14.48
CA PRO A 327 7.20 5.50 15.72
C PRO A 327 8.59 4.88 15.74
N ALA A 328 9.57 5.68 16.15
CA ALA A 328 10.95 5.24 16.21
C ALA A 328 11.12 4.30 17.42
N ILE A 329 11.02 3.00 17.17
CA ILE A 329 10.96 1.98 18.23
C ILE A 329 12.18 1.05 18.25
N ALA A 330 12.76 0.72 17.10
CA ALA A 330 13.85 -0.25 17.00
C ALA A 330 15.23 0.42 16.84
N THR A 331 16.26 -0.08 17.52
CA THR A 331 17.65 0.41 17.44
C THR A 331 18.43 -0.18 16.27
N GLY A 332 17.90 -1.23 15.65
CA GLY A 332 18.39 -1.84 14.41
C GLY A 332 17.21 -2.18 13.52
N TYR A 333 17.45 -2.28 12.21
CA TYR A 333 16.39 -2.69 11.29
C TYR A 333 16.14 -4.20 11.38
N LEU A 334 17.21 -5.00 11.28
CA LEU A 334 17.13 -6.45 11.46
C LEU A 334 17.30 -6.77 12.94
N THR A 335 16.33 -7.51 13.47
CA THR A 335 16.27 -7.95 14.88
C THR A 335 17.09 -9.21 15.14
N ILE A 336 17.36 -10.00 14.10
CA ILE A 336 18.28 -11.14 14.13
C ILE A 336 19.29 -11.05 12.97
N SER A 337 20.51 -11.52 13.21
CA SER A 337 21.59 -11.62 12.23
C SER A 337 21.56 -12.95 11.47
N SER A 338 22.28 -13.02 10.35
CA SER A 338 22.45 -14.25 9.55
C SER A 338 22.96 -15.42 10.41
N ASN A 339 23.96 -15.19 11.28
CA ASN A 339 24.47 -16.23 12.21
C ASN A 339 23.41 -16.70 13.22
N GLN A 340 22.58 -15.79 13.74
CA GLN A 340 21.49 -16.17 14.64
C GLN A 340 20.42 -16.97 13.91
N ALA A 341 20.12 -16.62 12.65
CA ALA A 341 19.21 -17.40 11.82
C ALA A 341 19.76 -18.81 11.56
N GLU A 342 21.07 -18.95 11.28
CA GLU A 342 21.75 -20.24 11.15
C GLU A 342 21.61 -21.11 12.41
N GLU A 343 21.88 -20.53 13.59
CA GLU A 343 21.69 -21.23 14.87
C GLU A 343 20.24 -21.68 15.08
N ILE A 344 19.26 -20.86 14.71
CA ILE A 344 17.83 -21.19 14.79
C ILE A 344 17.47 -22.32 13.83
N ILE A 345 17.94 -22.29 12.58
CA ILE A 345 17.69 -23.33 11.58
C ILE A 345 18.29 -24.67 12.02
N HIS A 346 19.53 -24.65 12.50
CA HIS A 346 20.18 -25.84 13.05
C HIS A 346 19.41 -26.37 14.28
N GLY A 347 18.98 -25.49 15.18
CA GLY A 347 18.16 -25.89 16.33
C GLY A 347 16.79 -26.48 15.96
N TYR A 348 16.17 -25.98 14.88
CA TYR A 348 14.87 -26.42 14.40
C TYR A 348 14.94 -27.77 13.67
N THR A 349 15.96 -27.96 12.83
CA THR A 349 16.06 -29.13 11.94
C THR A 349 17.01 -30.22 12.44
N GLY A 350 17.98 -29.86 13.30
CA GLY A 350 19.13 -30.70 13.64
C GLY A 350 20.12 -30.88 12.48
N LYS A 351 20.06 -30.04 11.45
CA LYS A 351 20.87 -30.14 10.23
C LYS A 351 21.75 -28.90 10.05
N GLU A 352 22.93 -29.12 9.48
CA GLU A 352 23.81 -28.04 9.03
C GLU A 352 23.26 -27.40 7.74
N ILE A 353 23.59 -26.12 7.52
CA ILE A 353 23.24 -25.39 6.30
C ILE A 353 24.44 -25.31 5.33
N THR A 354 24.16 -25.25 4.03
CA THR A 354 25.21 -25.26 2.99
C THR A 354 25.89 -23.92 2.79
N GLN A 355 25.24 -22.83 3.23
CA GLN A 355 25.72 -21.45 3.11
C GLN A 355 25.06 -20.57 4.18
N PRO A 356 25.66 -19.43 4.56
CA PRO A 356 25.04 -18.48 5.48
C PRO A 356 23.65 -18.07 4.99
N PRO A 357 22.65 -17.92 5.87
CA PRO A 357 21.30 -17.55 5.45
C PRO A 357 21.27 -16.19 4.77
N GLU A 358 20.49 -16.09 3.69
CA GLU A 358 20.31 -14.87 2.91
C GLU A 358 18.92 -14.27 3.14
N LEU A 359 18.78 -12.95 2.97
CA LEU A 359 17.48 -12.30 3.11
C LEU A 359 16.65 -12.45 1.83
N VAL A 360 15.45 -12.99 1.98
CA VAL A 360 14.48 -13.21 0.91
C VAL A 360 13.11 -12.65 1.27
N TRP A 361 12.27 -12.38 0.27
CA TRP A 361 10.88 -11.99 0.52
C TRP A 361 9.93 -12.30 -0.64
N MET A 362 8.71 -12.72 -0.29
CA MET A 362 7.51 -12.74 -1.14
C MET A 362 6.28 -12.49 -0.26
N PRO A 363 5.16 -11.98 -0.81
CA PRO A 363 3.92 -11.90 -0.07
C PRO A 363 3.45 -13.30 0.35
N CYS A 364 3.27 -13.51 1.65
CA CYS A 364 2.73 -14.75 2.21
C CYS A 364 2.13 -14.52 3.61
N SER A 365 1.55 -15.57 4.19
CA SER A 365 0.94 -15.53 5.53
C SER A 365 1.89 -15.10 6.65
N HIS A 366 3.21 -15.23 6.46
CA HIS A 366 4.22 -14.79 7.42
C HIS A 366 4.63 -13.32 7.24
N SER A 367 4.57 -12.79 6.03
CA SER A 367 4.87 -11.38 5.72
C SER A 367 4.21 -10.97 4.43
N TRP A 368 3.31 -9.99 4.54
CA TRP A 368 2.69 -9.36 3.39
C TRP A 368 3.41 -8.09 2.94
N GLN A 369 4.41 -7.62 3.70
CA GLN A 369 5.12 -6.38 3.38
C GLN A 369 6.60 -6.62 3.12
N PRO A 370 7.17 -6.05 2.04
CA PRO A 370 8.58 -6.23 1.67
C PRO A 370 9.56 -5.63 2.69
N TYR A 371 9.06 -4.88 3.67
CA TYR A 371 9.83 -4.39 4.80
C TYR A 371 10.21 -5.47 5.81
N TYR A 372 9.52 -6.61 5.82
CA TYR A 372 9.80 -7.73 6.72
C TYR A 372 10.27 -8.96 5.96
N PRO A 373 11.53 -8.96 5.48
CA PRO A 373 12.10 -10.13 4.83
C PRO A 373 12.34 -11.28 5.82
N PHE A 374 12.60 -12.46 5.28
CA PHE A 374 12.96 -13.67 6.01
C PHE A 374 14.42 -14.02 5.75
N TRP A 375 15.05 -14.72 6.68
CA TRP A 375 16.30 -15.41 6.39
C TRP A 375 16.00 -16.78 5.79
N LEU A 376 16.57 -17.10 4.63
CA LEU A 376 16.49 -18.41 4.00
C LEU A 376 17.80 -19.15 4.17
N GLY A 377 17.76 -20.31 4.81
CA GLY A 377 18.86 -21.28 4.80
C GLY A 377 18.47 -22.56 4.06
N VAL A 378 19.46 -23.17 3.41
CA VAL A 378 19.32 -24.45 2.72
C VAL A 378 20.14 -25.49 3.48
N THR A 379 19.50 -26.57 3.94
CA THR A 379 20.19 -27.63 4.69
C THR A 379 21.06 -28.49 3.77
N VAL A 380 21.98 -29.27 4.33
CA VAL A 380 22.79 -30.24 3.58
C VAL A 380 21.97 -31.27 2.79
N ASP A 381 20.71 -31.48 3.18
CA ASP A 381 19.76 -32.38 2.50
C ASP A 381 18.95 -31.67 1.40
N GLY A 382 19.07 -30.34 1.30
CA GLY A 382 18.36 -29.51 0.33
C GLY A 382 17.03 -28.93 0.83
N ASP A 383 16.70 -29.07 2.11
CA ASP A 383 15.49 -28.47 2.69
C ASP A 383 15.64 -26.95 2.78
N GLN A 384 14.59 -26.20 2.45
CA GLN A 384 14.54 -24.74 2.57
C GLN A 384 13.84 -24.36 3.86
N ILE A 385 14.57 -23.72 4.78
CA ILE A 385 14.03 -23.24 6.05
C ILE A 385 14.10 -21.72 6.07
N PHE A 386 12.96 -21.10 6.37
CA PHE A 386 12.82 -19.67 6.52
C PHE A 386 12.80 -19.31 8.00
N VAL A 387 13.36 -18.15 8.35
CA VAL A 387 13.28 -17.60 9.71
C VAL A 387 12.80 -16.17 9.62
N ASP A 388 11.69 -15.87 10.28
CA ASP A 388 11.18 -14.51 10.34
C ASP A 388 12.05 -13.58 11.20
N MET A 389 11.75 -12.28 11.17
CA MET A 389 12.53 -11.30 11.92
C MET A 389 12.52 -11.54 13.44
N ASN A 390 11.57 -12.30 14.00
CA ASN A 390 11.54 -12.62 15.43
C ASN A 390 12.23 -13.94 15.77
N GLY A 391 12.85 -14.59 14.78
CA GLY A 391 13.50 -15.88 15.00
C GLY A 391 12.53 -17.05 14.99
N VAL A 392 11.34 -16.91 14.41
CA VAL A 392 10.41 -18.04 14.25
C VAL A 392 10.73 -18.77 12.94
N PRO A 393 11.16 -20.04 12.99
CA PRO A 393 11.40 -20.83 11.80
C PRO A 393 10.10 -21.35 11.18
N PHE A 394 10.06 -21.46 9.85
CA PHE A 394 8.95 -22.05 9.09
C PHE A 394 9.43 -22.63 7.76
N GLU A 395 8.59 -23.47 7.14
CA GLU A 395 8.79 -24.07 5.82
C GLU A 395 7.78 -23.46 4.83
N ALA A 396 8.11 -23.44 3.53
CA ALA A 396 7.27 -22.85 2.48
C ALA A 396 6.04 -23.69 2.12
#